data_AF-A0A1W9PQV8-F1
#
_entry.id   AF-A0A1W9PQV8-F1
#
_cell.length_a   1.000
_cell.length_b   1.000
_cell.length_c   1.000
_cell.angle_alpha   90.00
_cell.angle_beta   90.00
_cell.angle_gamma   90.00
#
_symmetry.space_group_name_H-M   'P 1'
#
loop_
_entity.id
_entity.type
_entity.pdbx_description
1 polymer ?
#
loop_
_entity_poly.entity_id
_entity_poly.type
_entity_poly.pdbx_seq_one_letter_code
_entity_poly.pdbx_strand_id
1 'polypeptide(L)' 'MKLSDARSYAVLPLRTREKILGVIVMQSQEPQNFDSNTLTTLQIMTDHIATQLDNAQLFAERENALEAERACPNPRWI' A
#
# COMPACT_ATOMS: atom_id res chain seq x y z
N MET A 1 -8.73 -22.96 7.02
CA MET A 1 -7.98 -22.24 5.95
C MET A 1 -7.44 -23.30 5.00
N LYS A 2 -8.11 -23.52 3.87
CA LYS A 2 -7.70 -24.54 2.88
C LYS A 2 -6.39 -24.04 2.27
N LEU A 3 -5.30 -24.80 2.39
CA LEU A 3 -4.05 -24.48 1.69
C LEU A 3 -4.42 -24.37 0.21
N SER A 4 -4.32 -23.17 -0.34
CA SER A 4 -4.73 -22.86 -1.69
C SER A 4 -3.96 -23.76 -2.65
N ASP A 5 -4.65 -24.30 -3.65
CA ASP A 5 -4.07 -25.01 -4.81
C ASP A 5 -3.19 -24.08 -5.68
N ALA A 6 -2.56 -23.07 -5.07
CA ALA A 6 -1.73 -22.10 -5.74
C ALA A 6 -0.41 -22.77 -6.14
N ARG A 7 -0.18 -22.81 -7.45
CA ARG A 7 0.99 -23.41 -8.09
C ARG A 7 1.99 -22.37 -8.56
N SER A 8 1.66 -21.07 -8.45
CA SER A 8 2.61 -19.98 -8.62
C SER A 8 2.18 -18.74 -7.82
N TYR A 9 3.15 -17.87 -7.51
CA TYR A 9 2.95 -16.63 -6.78
C TYR A 9 3.75 -15.50 -7.42
N ALA A 10 3.19 -14.28 -7.38
CA ALA A 10 3.89 -13.04 -7.62
C ALA A 10 3.81 -12.18 -6.36
N VAL A 11 4.96 -11.76 -5.85
CA VAL A 11 5.06 -10.91 -4.66
C VAL A 11 5.62 -9.56 -5.11
N LEU A 12 4.80 -8.52 -5.02
CA LEU A 12 5.13 -7.19 -5.52
C LEU A 12 5.14 -6.19 -4.36
N PRO A 13 6.22 -5.42 -4.18
CA PRO A 13 6.29 -4.43 -3.12
C PRO A 13 5.43 -3.22 -3.47
N LEU A 14 4.59 -2.79 -2.52
CA LEU A 14 4.02 -1.45 -2.51
C LEU A 14 5.08 -0.51 -1.98
N ARG A 15 5.81 0.15 -2.87
CA ARG A 15 6.90 1.06 -2.50
C ARG A 15 6.75 2.41 -3.16
N THR A 16 7.08 3.45 -2.41
CA THR A 16 7.31 4.78 -2.96
C THR A 16 8.82 4.99 -3.10
N ARG A 17 9.24 6.20 -3.48
CA ARG A 17 10.67 6.57 -3.52
C ARG A 17 11.33 6.49 -2.14
N GLU A 18 10.57 6.72 -1.07
CA GLU A 18 11.10 6.95 0.27
C GLU A 18 10.94 5.73 1.19
N LYS A 19 9.90 4.91 0.99
CA LYS A 19 9.59 3.79 1.88
C LYS A 19 8.85 2.65 1.19
N ILE A 20 8.88 1.48 1.83
CA ILE A 20 8.02 0.33 1.50
C ILE A 20 6.79 0.42 2.41
N LEU A 21 5.61 0.50 1.80
CA LEU A 21 4.32 0.55 2.48
C LEU A 21 3.78 -0.85 2.79
N GLY A 22 4.17 -1.85 2.00
CA GLY A 22 3.72 -3.23 2.17
C GLY A 22 4.01 -4.11 0.95
N VAL A 23 3.28 -5.22 0.84
CA VAL A 23 3.38 -6.17 -0.28
C VAL A 23 2.00 -6.59 -0.78
N ILE A 24 1.87 -6.76 -2.10
CA ILE A 24 0.74 -7.45 -2.73
C ILE A 24 1.21 -8.84 -3.12
N VAL A 25 0.45 -9.86 -2.71
CA VAL A 25 0.67 -11.25 -3.10
C VAL A 25 -0.45 -11.66 -4.05
N MET A 26 -0.08 -12.02 -5.27
CA MET A 26 -0.95 -12.67 -6.23
C MET A 26 -0.64 -14.16 -6.28
N GLN A 27 -1.69 -14.97 -6.29
CA GLN A 27 -1.60 -16.42 -6.35
C GLN A 27 -2.31 -16.91 -7.62
N SER A 28 -1.75 -17.93 -8.26
CA SER A 28 -2.39 -18.60 -9.40
C SER A 28 -2.34 -20.11 -9.22
N GLN A 29 -3.39 -20.80 -9.68
CA GLN A 29 -3.43 -22.26 -9.76
C GLN A 29 -2.65 -22.78 -10.97
N GLU A 30 -2.26 -21.91 -11.90
CA GLU A 30 -1.44 -22.26 -13.04
C GLU A 30 0.05 -22.12 -12.70
N PRO A 31 0.90 -23.12 -13.02
CA PRO A 31 2.34 -22.99 -12.86
C PRO A 31 2.89 -21.93 -13.81
N GLN A 32 3.88 -21.15 -13.36
CA GLN A 32 4.58 -20.14 -14.17
C GLN A 32 3.67 -19.06 -14.81
N ASN A 33 2.52 -18.76 -14.19
CA ASN A 33 1.53 -17.80 -14.72
C ASN A 33 1.94 -16.31 -14.66
N PHE A 34 3.16 -16.02 -14.20
CA PHE A 34 3.66 -14.66 -14.05
C PHE A 34 4.97 -14.53 -14.83
N ASP A 35 4.84 -14.33 -16.15
CA ASP A 35 5.99 -14.03 -17.00
C ASP A 35 6.55 -12.61 -16.74
N SER A 36 7.68 -12.30 -17.36
CA SER A 36 8.36 -11.02 -17.15
C SER A 36 7.52 -9.81 -17.59
N ASN A 37 6.71 -9.95 -18.64
CA ASN A 37 5.88 -8.85 -19.14
C ASN A 37 4.74 -8.57 -18.16
N THR A 38 4.08 -9.63 -17.72
CA THR A 38 3.04 -9.61 -16.69
C THR A 38 3.57 -9.02 -15.39
N LEU A 39 4.72 -9.48 -14.90
CA LEU A 39 5.35 -8.91 -13.70
C LEU A 39 5.69 -7.43 -13.87
N THR A 40 6.13 -7.00 -15.05
CA THR A 40 6.41 -5.58 -15.33
C THR A 40 5.12 -4.75 -15.26
N THR A 41 4.04 -5.20 -15.91
CA THR A 41 2.74 -4.53 -15.85
C THR A 41 2.21 -4.46 -14.42
N LEU A 42 2.28 -5.58 -13.69
CA LEU A 42 1.83 -5.64 -12.30
C LEU A 42 2.68 -4.74 -11.39
N GLN A 43 4.00 -4.63 -11.62
CA GLN A 43 4.86 -3.72 -10.86
C GLN A 43 4.47 -2.26 -11.11
N ILE A 44 4.21 -1.85 -12.36
CA ILE A 44 3.76 -0.49 -12.68
C ILE A 44 2.45 -0.16 -11.94
N MET A 45 1.50 -1.09 -11.93
CA MET A 45 0.24 -0.91 -11.19
C MET A 45 0.49 -0.82 -9.69
N THR A 46 1.35 -1.68 -9.15
CA THR A 46 1.69 -1.69 -7.72
C THR A 46 2.40 -0.40 -7.30
N ASP A 47 3.30 0.15 -8.12
CA ASP A 47 3.95 1.43 -7.88
C ASP A 47 2.94 2.59 -7.86
N HIS A 48 1.94 2.55 -8.75
CA HIS A 48 0.87 3.54 -8.76
C HIS A 48 -0.03 3.44 -7.52
N ILE A 49 -0.41 2.22 -7.13
CA ILE A 49 -1.19 1.98 -5.90
C ILE A 49 -0.40 2.46 -4.68
N ALA A 50 0.90 2.19 -4.61
CA ALA A 50 1.73 2.64 -3.50
C ALA A 50 1.74 4.17 -3.38
N THR A 51 1.87 4.88 -4.50
CA THR A 51 1.82 6.34 -4.52
C THR A 51 0.47 6.88 -4.03
N GLN A 52 -0.64 6.28 -4.49
CA GLN A 52 -1.98 6.71 -4.06
C GLN A 52 -2.24 6.40 -2.58
N LEU A 53 -1.78 5.25 -2.10
CA LEU A 53 -1.91 4.86 -0.70
C LEU A 53 -1.12 5.81 0.21
N ASP A 54 0.11 6.16 -0.17
CA ASP A 54 0.93 7.12 0.58
C ASP A 54 0.25 8.48 0.67
N ASN A 55 -0.30 8.97 -0.46
CA ASN A 55 -1.04 10.23 -0.49
C ASN A 55 -2.28 10.20 0.40
N ALA A 56 -3.02 9.09 0.42
CA ALA A 56 -4.19 8.93 1.27
C ALA A 56 -3.81 8.92 2.77
N GLN A 57 -2.71 8.24 3.13
CA GLN A 57 -2.19 8.24 4.50
C GLN A 57 -1.75 9.64 4.94
N LEU A 58 -0.96 10.33 4.11
CA LEU A 58 -0.52 11.70 4.38
C LEU A 58 -1.69 12.68 4.49
N PHE A 59 -2.75 12.50 3.70
CA PHE A 59 -3.95 13.30 3.80
C PHE A 59 -4.68 13.06 5.13
N ALA A 60 -4.88 11.80 5.52
CA ALA A 60 -5.52 11.46 6.80
C ALA A 60 -4.72 11.95 8.01
N GLU A 61 -3.38 11.87 7.95
CA GLU A 61 -2.49 12.40 9.00
C GLU A 61 -2.65 13.93 9.16
N ARG A 62 -2.78 14.65 8.04
CA ARG A 62 -3.02 16.10 8.07
C ARG A 62 -4.38 16.43 8.66
N GLU A 63 -5.44 15.72 8.30
CA GLU A 63 -6.77 15.93 8.89
C GLU A 63 -6.76 15.69 10.39
N ASN A 64 -6.17 14.58 10.85
CA ASN A 64 -6.05 14.27 12.27
C ASN A 64 -5.27 15.34 13.05
N ALA A 65 -4.19 15.88 12.45
CA ALA A 65 -3.41 16.96 13.08
C ALA A 65 -4.24 18.26 13.24
N LEU A 66 -5.01 18.62 12.21
CA LEU A 66 -5.92 19.78 12.26
C LEU A 66 -7.04 19.59 13.29
N GLU A 67 -7.57 18.38 13.40
CA GLU A 67 -8.57 18.05 14.42
C GLU A 67 -8.00 18.11 15.84
N ALA A 68 -6.79 17.58 16.05
CA ALA A 68 -6.11 17.65 17.35
C ALA A 68 -5.84 19.10 17.79
N GLU A 69 -5.44 19.97 16.86
CA GLU A 69 -5.23 21.41 17.14
C GLU A 69 -6.55 22.11 17.50
N ARG A 70 -7.66 21.75 16.84
CA ARG A 70 -9.00 22.26 17.18
C ARG A 70 -9.52 21.70 18.51
N ALA A 71 -9.22 20.45 18.81
CA ALA A 71 -9.69 19.74 20.00
C ALA A 71 -8.94 20.12 21.28
N CYS A 72 -7.72 20.67 21.15
CA CYS A 72 -7.03 21.36 22.23
C CYS A 72 -7.30 22.87 22.14
N PRO A 73 -8.44 23.39 22.64
CA PRO A 73 -8.59 24.84 22.79
C PRO A 73 -7.46 25.31 23.69
N ASN A 74 -6.65 26.25 23.20
CA ASN A 74 -5.60 26.93 23.94
C ASN A 74 -6.08 27.18 25.38
N PRO A 75 -5.57 26.45 26.39
CA PRO A 75 -6.00 26.66 27.77
C PRO A 75 -5.49 28.02 28.20
N ARG A 76 -6.41 28.99 28.19
CA ARG A 76 -6.16 30.37 28.61
C ARG A 76 -6.12 30.42 30.14
N TRP A 77 -5.06 29.85 30.70
CA TRP A 77 -4.60 30.00 32.09
C TRP A 77 -3.09 29.75 32.03
N ILE A 78 -2.19 30.72 32.18
CA ILE A 78 -2.12 31.93 33.02
C ILE A 78 -1.65 33.11 32.16
#